data_AF-A0A972JM44-F1
#
_entry.id   AF-A0A972JM44-F1
#
_cell.length_a   1.000
_cell.length_b   1.000
_cell.length_c   1.000
_cell.angle_alpha   90.00
_cell.angle_beta   90.00
_cell.angle_gamma   90.00
#
_symmetry.space_group_name_H-M   'P 1'
#
loop_
_entity.id
_entity.type
_entity.pdbx_description
1 polymer ?
#
loop_
_entity_poly.entity_id
_entity_poly.type
_entity_poly.pdbx_seq_one_letter_code
_entity_poly.pdbx_strand_id
1 'polypeptide(L)'
;MKTGQTKPAPGGHIWLRRFGGRIGLVVGFMASGYLILSQTPEAATASLAVQNRLQQPPRQAMPGAARGGRPQLQPRPDGQLPVEEELVEAEKDVAAAEAEPLAPDALASLKASLYAGDPRAPTLGAGTLAPMPTREQLATPEAYQSFIADQRQGLLRRFAHAVPAKVKQLEEAIARAEAAGMDPAEIAFARDKIARLQAMQRQVTTEADTLLLSHPELEPAP
;
A
#
# COMPACT_ATOMS: atom_id res chain seq x y z
N MET A 1 29.85 80.95 8.95
CA MET A 1 30.87 80.62 7.93
C MET A 1 30.66 79.17 7.48
N LYS A 2 30.66 78.98 6.16
CA LYS A 2 30.72 77.74 5.36
C LYS A 2 29.51 76.79 5.32
N THR A 3 28.78 76.98 4.22
CA THR A 3 28.03 76.02 3.41
C THR A 3 28.88 74.84 2.89
N GLY A 4 28.20 73.74 2.55
CA GLY A 4 28.66 72.63 1.71
C GLY A 4 27.57 71.55 1.65
N GLN A 5 26.59 71.57 0.73
CA GLN A 5 26.66 71.15 -0.68
C GLN A 5 27.44 69.83 -0.89
N THR A 6 26.73 68.70 -1.05
CA THR A 6 26.24 68.04 -2.29
C THR A 6 27.13 66.87 -2.74
N LYS A 7 26.56 65.66 -2.76
CA LYS A 7 26.61 64.73 -3.92
C LYS A 7 25.78 63.46 -3.67
N PRO A 8 24.75 63.17 -4.49
CA PRO A 8 24.26 61.82 -4.72
C PRO A 8 24.92 61.22 -5.98
N ALA A 9 25.24 59.94 -5.95
CA ALA A 9 25.63 59.14 -7.12
C ALA A 9 25.47 57.64 -6.79
N PRO A 10 25.48 56.74 -7.78
CA PRO A 10 24.43 56.54 -8.78
C PRO A 10 23.98 55.07 -8.82
N GLY A 11 22.91 54.79 -9.56
CA GLY A 11 22.41 53.43 -9.80
C GLY A 11 23.43 52.51 -10.48
N GLY A 12 23.26 51.21 -10.24
CA GLY A 12 24.01 50.16 -10.90
C GLY A 12 23.38 48.79 -10.62
N HIS A 13 22.64 48.29 -11.59
CA HIS A 13 22.19 46.90 -11.65
C HIS A 13 23.39 45.95 -11.51
N ILE A 14 23.35 45.08 -10.50
CA ILE A 14 24.16 43.87 -10.45
C ILE A 14 23.22 42.70 -10.13
N TRP A 15 22.60 42.19 -11.19
CA TRP A 15 22.11 40.81 -11.22
C TRP A 15 23.31 39.91 -11.61
N LEU A 16 23.30 38.66 -11.13
CA LEU A 16 24.30 37.59 -11.34
C LEU A 16 25.62 37.69 -10.56
N ARG A 17 25.69 36.97 -9.43
CA ARG A 17 26.58 35.80 -9.22
C ARG A 17 26.75 35.51 -7.72
N ARG A 18 25.81 34.76 -7.14
CA ARG A 18 26.12 33.80 -6.04
C ARG A 18 24.98 32.80 -5.79
N PHE A 19 24.38 32.25 -6.84
CA PHE A 19 23.63 31.00 -6.76
C PHE A 19 24.47 29.93 -7.47
N GLY A 20 25.18 29.13 -6.69
CA GLY A 20 26.08 28.11 -7.22
C GLY A 20 26.55 27.18 -6.11
N GLY A 21 25.78 26.11 -5.90
CA GLY A 21 26.27 24.91 -5.23
C GLY A 21 25.53 24.56 -3.95
N ARG A 22 24.73 23.49 -4.04
CA ARG A 22 24.17 22.65 -2.96
C ARG A 22 22.74 22.93 -2.50
N ILE A 23 21.82 23.08 -3.45
CA ILE A 23 20.46 22.57 -3.29
C ILE A 23 20.23 21.60 -4.45
N GLY A 24 20.81 20.42 -4.31
CA GLY A 24 20.60 19.29 -5.19
C GLY A 24 20.32 18.08 -4.32
N LEU A 25 19.14 17.48 -4.53
CA LEU A 25 18.79 16.11 -4.18
C LEU A 25 18.21 15.85 -2.78
N VAL A 26 16.96 16.26 -2.53
CA VAL A 26 15.94 15.42 -1.87
C VAL A 26 14.56 15.68 -2.51
N VAL A 27 14.42 15.39 -3.80
CA VAL A 27 13.11 15.10 -4.40
C VAL A 27 13.31 13.84 -5.22
N GLY A 28 12.86 12.72 -4.69
CA GLY A 28 13.02 11.43 -5.33
C GLY A 28 12.85 10.31 -4.32
N PHE A 29 11.59 10.00 -4.02
CA PHE A 29 11.01 8.69 -3.66
C PHE A 29 9.79 8.91 -2.75
N MET A 30 8.59 8.84 -3.34
CA MET A 30 7.36 8.30 -2.75
C MET A 30 6.22 8.45 -3.77
N ALA A 31 6.40 7.84 -4.95
CA ALA A 31 5.38 7.69 -5.98
C ALA A 31 5.26 6.24 -6.49
N SER A 32 5.68 5.27 -5.67
CA SER A 32 5.44 3.84 -5.90
C SER A 32 4.82 3.26 -4.64
N GLY A 33 3.50 3.03 -4.66
CA GLY A 33 2.84 2.31 -3.57
C GLY A 33 1.33 2.45 -3.45
N TYR A 34 0.65 3.32 -4.21
CA TYR A 34 -0.82 3.48 -4.10
C TYR A 34 -1.52 3.62 -5.46
N LEU A 35 -1.26 2.66 -6.35
CA LEU A 35 -2.04 2.43 -7.57
C LEU A 35 -2.81 1.10 -7.53
N ILE A 36 -3.26 0.69 -6.35
CA ILE A 36 -4.20 -0.44 -6.18
C ILE A 36 -5.19 -0.08 -5.07
N LEU A 37 -6.17 0.80 -5.34
CA LEU A 37 -7.58 0.74 -4.86
C LEU A 37 -8.41 1.98 -5.28
N SER A 38 -8.40 2.37 -6.55
CA SER A 38 -9.29 3.43 -7.05
C SER A 38 -9.97 3.05 -8.37
N GLN A 39 -10.74 1.97 -8.34
CA GLN A 39 -11.77 1.54 -9.31
C GLN A 39 -12.76 0.66 -8.50
N THR A 40 -14.09 0.80 -8.44
CA THR A 40 -15.12 1.51 -9.23
C THR A 40 -16.40 1.72 -8.38
N PRO A 41 -17.29 2.67 -8.76
CA PRO A 41 -18.68 2.73 -8.29
C PRO A 41 -19.55 1.71 -9.05
N GLU A 42 -19.64 0.47 -8.56
CA GLU A 42 -20.45 -0.58 -9.22
C GLU A 42 -21.47 -1.28 -8.30
N ALA A 43 -21.66 -0.79 -7.07
CA ALA A 43 -22.64 -1.39 -6.15
C ALA A 43 -24.09 -0.91 -6.40
N ALA A 44 -24.30 0.20 -7.14
CA ALA A 44 -25.63 0.77 -7.37
C ALA A 44 -26.26 0.38 -8.73
N THR A 45 -25.48 -0.14 -9.68
CA THR A 45 -25.96 -0.56 -11.01
C THR A 45 -26.20 -2.07 -11.10
N ALA A 46 -25.61 -2.87 -10.21
CA ALA A 46 -25.77 -4.32 -10.18
C ALA A 46 -27.22 -4.76 -9.86
N SER A 47 -27.93 -4.04 -8.99
CA SER A 47 -29.31 -4.37 -8.59
C SER A 47 -30.33 -4.10 -9.70
N LEU A 48 -30.11 -3.08 -10.54
CA LEU A 48 -31.01 -2.77 -11.67
C LEU A 48 -30.75 -3.66 -12.90
N ALA A 49 -29.50 -4.10 -13.09
CA ALA A 49 -29.10 -4.97 -14.20
C ALA A 49 -29.55 -6.43 -14.02
N VAL A 50 -29.62 -6.93 -12.79
CA VAL A 50 -30.13 -8.28 -12.49
C VAL A 50 -31.64 -8.39 -12.76
N GLN A 51 -32.39 -7.32 -12.45
CA GLN A 51 -33.86 -7.31 -12.64
C GLN A 51 -34.27 -7.28 -14.12
N ASN A 52 -33.48 -6.63 -14.98
CA ASN A 52 -33.75 -6.50 -16.41
C ASN A 52 -33.32 -7.74 -17.24
N ARG A 53 -32.58 -8.69 -16.63
CA ARG A 53 -32.08 -9.91 -17.30
C ARG A 53 -33.13 -11.03 -17.40
N LEU A 54 -34.20 -10.96 -16.59
CA LEU A 54 -35.26 -11.98 -16.56
C LEU A 54 -36.37 -11.76 -17.61
N GLN A 55 -36.29 -10.71 -18.44
CA GLN A 55 -37.38 -10.33 -19.35
C GLN A 55 -37.02 -10.29 -20.86
N GLN A 56 -35.87 -10.82 -21.29
CA GLN A 56 -35.52 -10.81 -22.72
C GLN A 56 -35.70 -12.19 -23.37
N PRO A 57 -36.47 -12.31 -24.48
CA PRO A 57 -36.50 -13.53 -25.29
C PRO A 57 -35.17 -13.73 -26.05
N PRO A 58 -34.83 -14.96 -26.46
CA PRO A 58 -33.51 -15.28 -27.00
C PRO A 58 -33.25 -14.52 -28.31
N ARG A 59 -32.23 -13.65 -28.31
CA ARG A 59 -31.73 -13.03 -29.54
C ARG A 59 -31.03 -14.08 -30.39
N GLN A 60 -31.52 -14.22 -31.61
CA GLN A 60 -30.96 -15.02 -32.69
C GLN A 60 -29.51 -14.61 -32.99
N ALA A 61 -28.66 -15.61 -33.19
CA ALA A 61 -27.25 -15.43 -33.56
C ALA A 61 -27.13 -14.89 -35.00
N MET A 62 -26.23 -13.91 -35.17
CA MET A 62 -25.67 -13.56 -36.49
C MET A 62 -24.15 -13.84 -36.48
N PRO A 63 -23.58 -14.35 -37.58
CA PRO A 63 -22.21 -14.82 -37.64
C PRO A 63 -21.25 -13.72 -38.10
N GLY A 64 -19.99 -13.84 -37.67
CA GLY A 64 -18.84 -13.30 -38.40
C GLY A 64 -18.31 -11.93 -37.97
N ALA A 65 -17.32 -11.93 -37.08
CA ALA A 65 -16.24 -10.94 -37.10
C ALA A 65 -15.02 -11.53 -36.37
N ALA A 66 -14.10 -12.12 -37.13
CA ALA A 66 -12.81 -12.56 -36.63
C ALA A 66 -11.92 -11.35 -36.35
N ARG A 67 -11.42 -11.20 -35.11
CA ARG A 67 -10.21 -10.41 -34.82
C ARG A 67 -9.58 -10.82 -33.50
N GLY A 68 -8.34 -11.31 -33.58
CA GLY A 68 -7.35 -11.27 -32.49
C GLY A 68 -7.50 -12.34 -31.41
N GLY A 69 -6.96 -13.54 -31.66
CA GLY A 69 -6.83 -14.59 -30.65
C GLY A 69 -5.89 -14.18 -29.52
N ARG A 70 -6.46 -13.73 -28.40
CA ARG A 70 -5.88 -13.99 -27.08
C ARG A 70 -6.25 -15.44 -26.75
N PRO A 71 -5.31 -16.31 -26.32
CA PRO A 71 -5.70 -17.62 -25.81
C PRO A 71 -6.56 -17.39 -24.57
N GLN A 72 -7.87 -17.53 -24.73
CA GLN A 72 -8.81 -17.64 -23.63
C GLN A 72 -8.47 -18.97 -22.94
N LEU A 73 -7.86 -18.90 -21.76
CA LEU A 73 -7.79 -20.04 -20.86
C LEU A 73 -9.24 -20.43 -20.54
N GLN A 74 -9.74 -21.46 -21.22
CA GLN A 74 -11.02 -22.05 -20.88
C GLN A 74 -10.85 -22.75 -19.52
N PRO A 75 -11.69 -22.45 -18.52
CA PRO A 75 -11.74 -23.28 -17.33
C PRO A 75 -12.18 -24.67 -17.75
N ARG A 76 -11.30 -25.67 -17.52
CA ARG A 76 -11.57 -27.07 -17.84
C ARG A 76 -12.80 -27.50 -17.03
N PRO A 77 -13.93 -27.86 -17.67
CA PRO A 77 -15.03 -28.46 -16.97
C PRO A 77 -14.61 -29.92 -16.83
N ASP A 78 -13.99 -30.25 -15.70
CA ASP A 78 -13.91 -31.59 -15.13
C ASP A 78 -12.90 -31.51 -14.00
N GLY A 79 -13.38 -31.74 -12.78
CA GLY A 79 -12.58 -31.82 -11.55
C GLY A 79 -11.69 -33.06 -11.50
N GLN A 80 -11.01 -33.39 -12.59
CA GLN A 80 -9.83 -34.23 -12.57
C GLN A 80 -8.62 -33.30 -12.40
N LEU A 81 -8.09 -33.25 -11.17
CA LEU A 81 -6.65 -33.10 -11.03
C LEU A 81 -6.02 -34.20 -11.90
N PRO A 82 -5.02 -33.87 -12.75
CA PRO A 82 -4.33 -34.91 -13.50
C PRO A 82 -3.89 -35.99 -12.52
N VAL A 83 -4.32 -37.21 -12.80
CA VAL A 83 -3.88 -38.42 -12.12
C VAL A 83 -2.35 -38.34 -12.06
N GLU A 84 -1.77 -38.53 -10.88
CA GLU A 84 -0.36 -38.37 -10.55
C GLU A 84 0.60 -39.29 -11.36
N GLU A 85 0.14 -39.94 -12.43
CA GLU A 85 0.94 -40.81 -13.30
C GLU A 85 1.59 -40.06 -14.48
N GLU A 86 1.11 -38.88 -14.87
CA GLU A 86 1.76 -38.03 -15.91
C GLU A 86 2.62 -36.90 -15.30
N LEU A 87 3.16 -37.12 -14.10
CA LEU A 87 4.24 -36.28 -13.55
C LEU A 87 5.54 -37.07 -13.36
N VAL A 88 5.52 -38.39 -13.58
CA VAL A 88 6.67 -39.27 -13.31
C VAL A 88 7.67 -39.31 -14.48
N GLU A 89 7.28 -38.96 -15.71
CA GLU A 89 8.20 -39.00 -16.86
C GLU A 89 8.85 -37.66 -17.22
N ALA A 90 8.33 -36.52 -16.73
CA ALA A 90 8.95 -35.21 -16.97
C ALA A 90 10.10 -34.89 -15.98
N GLU A 91 10.23 -35.64 -14.88
CA GLU A 91 11.33 -35.46 -13.90
C GLU A 91 12.58 -36.28 -14.23
N LYS A 92 12.53 -37.17 -15.22
CA LYS A 92 13.67 -38.06 -15.52
C LYS A 92 14.67 -37.50 -16.53
N ASP A 93 14.27 -36.50 -17.31
CA ASP A 93 15.11 -35.88 -18.35
C ASP A 93 15.54 -34.44 -18.04
N VAL A 94 15.18 -33.89 -16.87
CA VAL A 94 16.07 -32.94 -16.20
C VAL A 94 17.15 -33.79 -15.51
N ALA A 95 17.95 -34.45 -16.35
CA ALA A 95 19.26 -34.93 -15.95
C ALA A 95 19.84 -33.83 -15.08
N ALA A 96 20.17 -34.18 -13.84
CA ALA A 96 20.85 -33.31 -12.90
C ALA A 96 21.90 -32.53 -13.68
N ALA A 97 21.58 -31.29 -14.04
CA ALA A 97 22.59 -30.32 -14.38
C ALA A 97 23.37 -30.29 -13.08
N GLU A 98 24.51 -30.97 -13.06
CA GLU A 98 25.35 -31.15 -11.89
C GLU A 98 25.44 -29.75 -11.29
N ALA A 99 24.70 -29.53 -10.20
CA ALA A 99 24.69 -28.23 -9.55
C ALA A 99 26.10 -28.12 -9.03
N GLU A 100 26.96 -27.37 -9.74
CA GLU A 100 28.35 -27.25 -9.37
C GLU A 100 28.37 -26.89 -7.89
N PRO A 101 29.13 -27.65 -7.07
CA PRO A 101 29.11 -27.42 -5.64
C PRO A 101 29.48 -25.96 -5.40
N LEU A 102 28.61 -25.23 -4.71
CA LEU A 102 28.84 -23.83 -4.37
C LEU A 102 30.25 -23.70 -3.79
N ALA A 103 31.03 -22.75 -4.32
CA ALA A 103 32.39 -22.52 -3.86
C ALA A 103 32.39 -22.39 -2.31
N PRO A 104 33.31 -23.07 -1.62
CA PRO A 104 33.31 -23.13 -0.15
C PRO A 104 33.37 -21.72 0.47
N ASP A 105 34.07 -20.80 -0.18
CA ASP A 105 34.18 -19.40 0.22
C ASP A 105 32.85 -18.65 0.11
N ALA A 106 32.06 -18.94 -0.93
CA ALA A 106 30.72 -18.35 -1.10
C ALA A 106 29.76 -18.85 -0.03
N LEU A 107 29.83 -20.14 0.31
CA LEU A 107 29.04 -20.73 1.40
C LEU A 107 29.45 -20.18 2.78
N ALA A 108 30.75 -20.01 3.01
CA ALA A 108 31.29 -19.41 4.22
C ALA A 108 30.85 -17.95 4.38
N SER A 109 30.91 -17.17 3.29
CA SER A 109 30.44 -15.79 3.23
C SER A 109 28.93 -15.68 3.51
N LEU A 110 28.11 -16.54 2.88
CA LEU A 110 26.67 -16.57 3.13
C LEU A 110 26.35 -16.89 4.60
N LYS A 111 27.01 -17.90 5.18
CA LYS A 111 26.85 -18.25 6.60
C LYS A 111 27.24 -17.08 7.50
N ALA A 112 28.37 -16.43 7.22
CA ALA A 112 28.80 -15.26 7.99
C ALA A 112 27.75 -14.15 7.95
N SER A 113 27.18 -13.84 6.77
CA SER A 113 26.11 -12.84 6.63
C SER A 113 24.80 -13.23 7.32
N LEU A 114 24.44 -14.51 7.38
CA LEU A 114 23.24 -14.98 8.09
C LEU A 114 23.37 -14.83 9.62
N TYR A 115 24.54 -15.11 10.17
CA TYR A 115 24.76 -15.05 11.63
C TYR A 115 25.15 -13.66 12.11
N ALA A 116 26.02 -12.95 11.39
CA ALA A 116 26.53 -11.63 11.78
C ALA A 116 25.75 -10.46 11.14
N GLY A 117 24.87 -10.75 10.17
CA GLY A 117 24.24 -9.74 9.32
C GLY A 117 25.17 -9.27 8.19
N ASP A 118 24.57 -8.76 7.10
CA ASP A 118 25.32 -8.05 6.06
C ASP A 118 25.33 -6.54 6.38
N PRO A 119 26.50 -5.89 6.52
CA PRO A 119 26.57 -4.44 6.78
C PRO A 119 25.98 -3.58 5.65
N ARG A 120 25.79 -4.15 4.46
CA ARG A 120 25.11 -3.50 3.33
C ARG A 120 23.59 -3.62 3.41
N ALA A 121 23.07 -4.52 4.23
CA ALA A 121 21.64 -4.65 4.46
C ALA A 121 21.16 -3.55 5.42
N PRO A 122 20.01 -2.90 5.15
CA PRO A 122 19.43 -1.99 6.11
C PRO A 122 19.08 -2.74 7.40
N THR A 123 19.34 -2.13 8.56
CA THR A 123 18.95 -2.70 9.85
C THR A 123 17.44 -2.86 9.91
N LEU A 124 16.96 -4.08 10.11
CA LEU A 124 15.54 -4.33 10.34
C LEU A 124 15.19 -3.90 11.77
N GLY A 125 14.11 -3.15 11.94
CA GLY A 125 13.56 -2.87 13.26
C GLY A 125 13.05 -4.16 13.90
N ALA A 126 13.12 -4.25 15.23
CA ALA A 126 12.48 -5.33 15.97
C ALA A 126 10.96 -5.23 15.78
N GLY A 127 10.39 -6.10 14.95
CA GLY A 127 8.94 -6.20 14.78
C GLY A 127 8.30 -6.85 16.01
N THR A 128 7.12 -6.39 16.41
CA THR A 128 6.29 -7.13 17.35
C THR A 128 5.65 -8.30 16.61
N LEU A 129 5.87 -9.52 17.09
CA LEU A 129 5.18 -10.70 16.56
C LEU A 129 3.69 -10.54 16.78
N ALA A 130 2.90 -10.89 15.76
CA ALA A 130 1.45 -11.00 15.92
C ALA A 130 1.15 -12.10 16.95
N PRO A 131 0.21 -11.88 17.88
CA PRO A 131 -0.17 -12.90 18.84
C PRO A 131 -0.77 -14.10 18.10
N MET A 132 -0.31 -15.30 18.44
CA MET A 132 -0.87 -16.54 17.92
C MET A 132 -2.07 -16.97 18.78
N PRO A 133 -3.09 -17.61 18.20
CA PRO A 133 -4.21 -18.15 18.96
C PRO A 133 -3.74 -19.24 19.92
N THR A 134 -4.29 -19.23 21.12
CA THR A 134 -4.04 -20.26 22.14
C THR A 134 -4.79 -21.56 21.84
N ARG A 135 -4.43 -22.66 22.51
CA ARG A 135 -5.15 -23.94 22.37
C ARG A 135 -6.63 -23.83 22.75
N GLU A 136 -6.95 -23.01 23.75
CA GLU A 136 -8.32 -22.76 24.19
C GLU A 136 -9.11 -21.99 23.11
N GLN A 137 -8.49 -20.98 22.50
CA GLN A 137 -9.09 -20.22 21.39
C GLN A 137 -9.28 -21.06 20.12
N LEU A 138 -8.51 -22.14 19.94
CA LEU A 138 -8.68 -23.09 18.83
C LEU A 138 -9.66 -24.23 19.16
N ALA A 139 -10.17 -24.33 20.40
CA ALA A 139 -11.00 -25.45 20.83
C ALA A 139 -12.41 -25.41 20.23
N THR A 140 -12.95 -24.22 19.97
CA THR A 140 -14.29 -24.05 19.38
C THR A 140 -14.31 -22.94 18.31
N PRO A 141 -15.23 -23.01 17.34
CA PRO A 141 -15.41 -21.95 16.34
C PRO A 141 -15.72 -20.59 16.95
N GLU A 142 -16.45 -20.54 18.06
CA GLU A 142 -16.84 -19.31 18.75
C GLU A 142 -15.62 -18.67 19.42
N ALA A 143 -14.80 -19.46 20.12
CA ALA A 143 -13.59 -18.97 20.79
C ALA A 143 -12.56 -18.41 19.79
N TYR A 144 -12.48 -19.02 18.60
CA TYR A 144 -11.62 -18.51 17.54
C TYR A 144 -12.16 -17.21 16.94
N GLN A 145 -13.47 -17.08 16.78
CA GLN A 145 -14.09 -15.86 16.25
C GLN A 145 -13.86 -14.66 17.18
N SER A 146 -14.03 -14.83 18.50
CA SER A 146 -13.73 -13.77 19.47
C SER A 146 -12.26 -13.35 19.40
N PHE A 147 -11.31 -14.29 19.29
CA PHE A 147 -9.90 -13.97 19.10
C PHE A 147 -9.64 -13.12 17.84
N ILE A 148 -10.28 -13.44 16.70
CA ILE A 148 -10.16 -12.65 15.48
C ILE A 148 -10.79 -11.27 15.63
N ALA A 149 -11.93 -11.17 16.33
CA ALA A 149 -12.59 -9.91 16.62
C ALA A 149 -11.69 -8.98 17.47
N ASP A 150 -11.03 -9.52 18.50
CA ASP A 150 -10.02 -8.82 19.31
C ASP A 150 -8.87 -8.28 18.44
N GLN A 151 -8.31 -9.13 17.57
CA GLN A 151 -7.22 -8.72 16.67
C GLN A 151 -7.65 -7.58 15.74
N ARG A 152 -8.84 -7.68 15.15
CA ARG A 152 -9.40 -6.67 14.27
C ARG A 152 -9.65 -5.37 15.02
N GLN A 153 -10.27 -5.42 16.18
CA GLN A 153 -10.54 -4.24 17.00
C GLN A 153 -9.24 -3.53 17.39
N GLY A 154 -8.23 -4.27 17.84
CA GLY A 154 -6.92 -3.71 18.18
C GLY A 154 -6.25 -3.03 16.97
N LEU A 155 -6.36 -3.61 15.78
CA LEU A 155 -5.83 -3.01 14.54
C LEU A 155 -6.54 -1.70 14.21
N LEU A 156 -7.88 -1.69 14.22
CA LEU A 156 -8.69 -0.50 13.93
C LEU A 156 -8.38 0.63 14.93
N ARG A 157 -8.29 0.33 16.22
CA ARG A 157 -7.93 1.31 17.26
C ARG A 157 -6.54 1.90 17.03
N ARG A 158 -5.53 1.07 16.75
CA ARG A 158 -4.16 1.54 16.46
C ARG A 158 -4.13 2.48 15.25
N PHE A 159 -4.88 2.15 14.20
CA PHE A 159 -5.02 3.04 13.04
C PHE A 159 -5.65 4.38 13.45
N ALA A 160 -6.81 4.34 14.11
CA ALA A 160 -7.52 5.55 14.53
C ALA A 160 -6.68 6.45 15.45
N HIS A 161 -5.85 5.85 16.32
CA HIS A 161 -4.93 6.54 17.21
C HIS A 161 -3.73 7.18 16.47
N ALA A 162 -3.26 6.59 15.38
CA ALA A 162 -2.10 7.09 14.63
C ALA A 162 -2.44 8.30 13.72
N VAL A 163 -3.70 8.39 13.24
CA VAL A 163 -4.11 9.43 12.28
C VAL A 163 -3.88 10.87 12.78
N PRO A 164 -4.23 11.27 14.01
CA PRO A 164 -4.06 12.66 14.46
C PRO A 164 -2.63 13.16 14.38
N ALA A 165 -1.66 12.33 14.81
CA ALA A 165 -0.25 12.67 14.72
C ALA A 165 0.19 12.85 13.27
N LYS A 166 -0.30 12.00 12.36
CA LYS A 166 0.03 12.09 10.94
C LYS A 166 -0.61 13.32 10.27
N VAL A 167 -1.85 13.64 10.62
CA VAL A 167 -2.55 14.84 10.12
C VAL A 167 -1.77 16.09 10.48
N LYS A 168 -1.36 16.23 11.75
CA LYS A 168 -0.54 17.36 12.19
C LYS A 168 0.75 17.52 11.38
N GLN A 169 1.47 16.42 11.15
CA GLN A 169 2.69 16.43 10.32
C GLN A 169 2.42 16.89 8.88
N LEU A 170 1.29 16.49 8.30
CA LEU A 170 0.89 16.88 6.95
C LEU A 170 0.50 18.35 6.87
N GLU A 171 -0.22 18.87 7.88
CA GLU A 171 -0.58 20.29 7.99
C GLU A 171 0.67 21.17 8.07
N GLU A 172 1.65 20.78 8.88
CA GLU A 172 2.95 21.47 8.96
C GLU A 172 3.72 21.41 7.63
N ALA A 173 3.65 20.29 6.90
CA ALA A 173 4.27 20.16 5.60
C ALA A 173 3.60 21.05 4.54
N ILE A 174 2.27 21.15 4.57
CA ILE A 174 1.50 22.05 3.71
C ILE A 174 1.88 23.50 4.00
N ALA A 175 1.96 23.91 5.26
CA ALA A 175 2.35 25.27 5.62
C ALA A 175 3.75 25.63 5.09
N ARG A 176 4.71 24.69 5.15
CA ARG A 176 6.04 24.87 4.56
C ARG A 176 6.00 24.95 3.03
N ALA A 177 5.17 24.13 2.39
CA ALA A 177 5.02 24.11 0.94
C ALA A 177 4.34 25.40 0.41
N GLU A 178 3.34 25.91 1.11
CA GLU A 178 2.70 27.20 0.83
C GLU A 178 3.72 28.35 0.93
N ALA A 179 4.54 28.37 1.99
CA ALA A 179 5.61 29.36 2.14
C ALA A 179 6.69 29.26 1.05
N ALA A 180 6.87 28.08 0.46
CA ALA A 180 7.80 27.84 -0.65
C ALA A 180 7.21 28.15 -2.04
N GLY A 181 5.95 28.58 -2.12
CA GLY A 181 5.29 28.92 -3.38
C GLY A 181 4.90 27.70 -4.23
N MET A 182 4.59 26.56 -3.59
CA MET A 182 4.07 25.37 -4.28
C MET A 182 2.75 25.68 -5.01
N ASP A 183 2.47 24.91 -6.07
CA ASP A 183 1.27 25.09 -6.88
C ASP A 183 -0.02 24.95 -6.03
N PRO A 184 -1.00 25.87 -6.15
CA PRO A 184 -2.24 25.81 -5.37
C PRO A 184 -3.05 24.52 -5.56
N ALA A 185 -2.98 23.87 -6.73
CA ALA A 185 -3.65 22.60 -6.98
C ALA A 185 -3.01 21.45 -6.19
N GLU A 186 -1.68 21.47 -6.03
CA GLU A 186 -0.96 20.49 -5.20
C GLU A 186 -1.30 20.67 -3.71
N ILE A 187 -1.39 21.91 -3.25
CA ILE A 187 -1.85 22.25 -1.89
C ILE A 187 -3.30 21.78 -1.67
N ALA A 188 -4.19 22.05 -2.61
CA ALA A 188 -5.60 21.61 -2.52
C ALA A 188 -5.71 20.08 -2.46
N PHE A 189 -4.93 19.37 -3.29
CA PHE A 189 -4.86 17.91 -3.27
C PHE A 189 -4.34 17.37 -1.93
N ALA A 190 -3.31 18.00 -1.36
CA ALA A 190 -2.79 17.62 -0.04
C ALA A 190 -3.84 17.81 1.07
N ARG A 191 -4.60 18.91 1.03
CA ARG A 191 -5.71 19.17 1.96
C ARG A 191 -6.84 18.16 1.80
N ASP A 192 -7.21 17.78 0.58
CA ASP A 192 -8.20 16.73 0.32
C ASP A 192 -7.77 15.38 0.90
N LYS A 193 -6.48 15.03 0.80
CA LYS A 193 -5.94 13.82 1.44
C LYS A 193 -6.08 13.85 2.97
N ILE A 194 -5.85 15.00 3.60
CA ILE A 194 -6.07 15.16 5.06
C ILE A 194 -7.55 14.92 5.38
N ALA A 195 -8.47 15.53 4.63
CA ALA A 195 -9.90 15.35 4.84
C ALA A 195 -10.32 13.87 4.69
N ARG A 196 -9.78 13.16 3.70
CA ARG A 196 -10.00 11.71 3.52
C ARG A 196 -9.46 10.88 4.67
N LEU A 197 -8.27 11.18 5.17
CA LEU A 197 -7.69 10.50 6.34
C LEU A 197 -8.56 10.68 7.58
N GLN A 198 -9.07 11.89 7.82
CA GLN A 198 -9.97 12.17 8.92
C GLN A 198 -11.33 11.48 8.75
N ALA A 199 -11.86 11.40 7.53
CA ALA A 199 -13.08 10.64 7.23
C ALA A 199 -12.90 9.15 7.50
N MET A 200 -11.77 8.59 7.06
CA MET A 200 -11.42 7.20 7.30
C MET A 200 -11.22 6.91 8.78
N GLN A 201 -10.60 7.82 9.53
CA GLN A 201 -10.48 7.70 10.99
C GLN A 201 -11.85 7.55 11.65
N ARG A 202 -12.82 8.43 11.30
CA ARG A 202 -14.18 8.34 11.83
C ARG A 202 -14.84 7.01 11.49
N GLN A 203 -14.72 6.56 10.24
CA GLN A 203 -15.25 5.28 9.79
C GLN A 203 -14.66 4.10 10.59
N VAL A 204 -13.34 4.07 10.75
CA VAL A 204 -12.63 3.02 11.48
C VAL A 204 -12.98 3.03 12.97
N THR A 205 -13.17 4.20 13.58
CA THR A 205 -13.67 4.30 14.96
C THR A 205 -15.06 3.72 15.08
N THR A 206 -15.99 4.09 14.19
CA THR A 206 -17.34 3.51 14.19
C THR A 206 -17.31 2.00 13.99
N GLU A 207 -16.46 1.48 13.10
CA GLU A 207 -16.31 0.04 12.91
C GLU A 207 -15.80 -0.65 14.18
N ALA A 208 -14.81 -0.06 14.85
CA ALA A 208 -14.31 -0.58 16.13
C ALA A 208 -15.41 -0.61 17.21
N ASP A 209 -16.25 0.43 17.27
CA ASP A 209 -17.39 0.49 18.20
C ASP A 209 -18.46 -0.56 17.84
N THR A 210 -18.73 -0.79 16.56
CA THR A 210 -19.66 -1.84 16.13
C THR A 210 -19.17 -3.25 16.44
N LEU A 211 -17.85 -3.48 16.42
CA LEU A 211 -17.27 -4.76 16.82
C LEU A 211 -17.46 -5.01 18.31
N LEU A 212 -17.26 -3.98 19.15
CA LEU A 212 -17.54 -4.04 20.58
C LEU A 212 -19.01 -4.39 20.88
N LEU A 213 -19.96 -3.84 20.10
CA LEU A 213 -21.39 -4.13 20.29
C LEU A 213 -21.78 -5.55 19.84
N SER A 214 -21.10 -6.10 18.83
CA SER A 214 -21.38 -7.45 18.32
C SER A 214 -20.68 -8.55 19.11
N HIS A 215 -19.60 -8.21 19.82
CA HIS A 215 -18.79 -9.11 20.64
C HIS A 215 -18.60 -8.45 22.02
N PRO A 216 -19.61 -8.51 22.91
CA PRO A 216 -19.55 -7.85 24.22
C PRO A 216 -18.51 -8.46 25.17
N GLU A 217 -17.95 -9.63 24.84
CA GLU A 217 -16.83 -10.24 25.54
C GLU A 217 -15.49 -9.52 25.30
N LEU A 218 -15.40 -8.67 24.27
CA LEU A 218 -14.21 -7.86 24.03
C LEU A 218 -14.17 -6.74 25.08
N GLU A 219 -13.16 -6.74 25.95
CA GLU A 219 -13.07 -5.69 26.96
C GLU A 219 -12.85 -4.31 26.30
N PRO A 220 -13.62 -3.28 26.71
CA PRO A 220 -13.29 -1.92 26.34
C PRO A 220 -11.99 -1.53 27.07
N ALA A 221 -10.85 -1.66 26.38
CA ALA A 221 -9.56 -1.31 27.00
C ALA A 221 -9.56 0.16 27.47
N PRO A 222 -8.94 0.46 28.64
CA PRO A 222 -8.89 1.79 29.25
C PRO A 222 -8.25 2.86 28.34
#